data_AF-A0A4Z0ML22-F1
#
_entry.id   AF-A0A4Z0ML22-F1
#
_cell.length_a   1.000
_cell.length_b   1.000
_cell.length_c   1.000
_cell.angle_alpha   90.00
_cell.angle_beta   90.00
_cell.angle_gamma   90.00
#
_symmetry.space_group_name_H-M   'P 1'
#
loop_
_entity.id
_entity.type
_entity.pdbx_description
1 polymer ?
#
loop_
_entity_poly.entity_id
_entity_poly.type
_entity_poly.pdbx_seq_one_letter_code
_entity_poly.pdbx_strand_id
1 'polypeptide(L)'
;MAPVHARPWSDIEAHYLHWEEGKELLNVVRYWRANGTAERLYAYTSMYWLVVSLYEQIEPHREALHIRREHTATDGYQWELTYYARPDLEAEFVRRYPAGTLREKLDTFLHNIRW
;
A
#
# COMPACT_ATOMS: atom_id res chain seq x y z
N MET A 1 -9.43 14.07 8.40
CA MET A 1 -9.19 12.80 9.14
C MET A 1 -7.95 13.01 10.01
N ALA A 2 -7.86 12.41 11.20
CA ALA A 2 -6.69 12.60 12.07
C ALA A 2 -5.45 11.84 11.52
N PRO A 3 -4.22 12.31 11.78
CA PRO A 3 -3.01 11.55 11.48
C PRO A 3 -2.99 10.20 12.20
N VAL A 4 -2.38 9.20 11.57
CA VAL A 4 -2.19 7.85 12.11
C VAL A 4 -0.69 7.58 12.23
N HIS A 5 -0.28 6.97 13.34
CA HIS A 5 1.12 6.57 13.52
C HIS A 5 1.44 5.37 12.62
N ALA A 6 2.58 5.45 11.93
CA ALA A 6 3.14 4.32 11.24
C ALA A 6 3.38 3.14 12.19
N ARG A 7 3.22 1.93 11.66
CA ARG A 7 3.53 0.68 12.34
C ARG A 7 4.89 0.16 11.86
N PRO A 8 5.69 -0.48 12.73
CA PRO A 8 6.89 -1.18 12.29
C PRO A 8 6.57 -2.18 11.18
N TRP A 9 7.43 -2.26 10.16
CA TRP A 9 7.26 -3.20 9.05
C TRP A 9 7.17 -4.66 9.49
N SER A 10 7.82 -5.03 10.61
CA SER A 10 7.69 -6.35 11.23
C SER A 10 6.25 -6.66 11.65
N ASP A 11 5.54 -5.66 12.17
CA ASP A 11 4.17 -5.82 12.68
C ASP A 11 3.18 -5.89 11.53
N ILE A 12 3.44 -5.17 10.44
CA ILE A 12 2.69 -5.25 9.19
C ILE A 12 2.89 -6.62 8.54
N GLU A 13 4.13 -7.12 8.50
CA GLU A 13 4.40 -8.47 8.00
C GLU A 13 3.65 -9.54 8.83
N ALA A 14 3.72 -9.45 10.16
CA ALA A 14 3.03 -10.35 11.06
C ALA A 14 1.50 -10.29 10.89
N HIS A 15 0.94 -9.12 10.61
CA HIS A 15 -0.48 -8.95 10.32
C HIS A 15 -0.92 -9.78 9.11
N TYR A 16 -0.15 -9.75 8.03
CA TYR A 16 -0.48 -10.47 6.79
C TYR A 16 -0.10 -11.95 6.80
N LEU A 17 0.70 -12.40 7.77
CA LEU A 17 1.13 -13.79 7.88
C LEU A 17 -0.04 -14.76 8.13
N HIS A 18 -1.10 -14.27 8.76
CA HIS A 18 -2.29 -15.05 9.12
C HIS A 18 -3.49 -14.81 8.19
N TRP A 19 -3.32 -14.01 7.13
CA TRP A 19 -4.39 -13.66 6.20
C TRP A 19 -4.08 -14.23 4.82
N GLU A 20 -4.75 -15.32 4.44
CA GLU A 20 -4.48 -16.04 3.18
C GLU A 20 -4.67 -15.12 1.96
N GLU A 21 -5.71 -14.29 1.99
CA GLU A 21 -5.96 -13.29 0.97
C GLU A 21 -4.93 -12.14 0.92
N GLY A 22 -4.15 -11.99 2.00
CA GLY A 22 -3.08 -11.02 2.16
C GLY A 22 -1.73 -11.45 1.61
N LYS A 23 -1.63 -12.64 1.02
CA LYS A 23 -0.35 -13.23 0.58
C LYS A 23 0.44 -12.36 -0.39
N GLU A 24 -0.22 -11.66 -1.31
CA GLU A 24 0.46 -10.73 -2.21
C GLU A 24 1.01 -9.50 -1.46
N LEU A 25 0.25 -8.93 -0.53
CA LEU A 25 0.74 -7.84 0.32
C LEU A 25 1.89 -8.29 1.21
N LEU A 26 1.82 -9.50 1.76
CA LEU A 26 2.92 -10.11 2.51
C LEU A 26 4.20 -10.18 1.66
N ASN A 27 4.08 -10.61 0.39
CA ASN A 27 5.21 -10.67 -0.54
C ASN A 27 5.78 -9.29 -0.84
N VAL A 28 4.93 -8.26 -1.00
CA VAL A 28 5.36 -6.87 -1.17
C VAL A 28 6.11 -6.37 0.06
N VAL A 29 5.55 -6.56 1.25
CA VAL A 29 6.17 -6.13 2.52
C VAL A 29 7.55 -6.77 2.68
N ARG A 30 7.66 -8.09 2.47
CA ARG A 30 8.95 -8.80 2.52
C ARG A 30 9.94 -8.28 1.49
N TYR A 31 9.47 -8.02 0.27
CA TYR A 31 10.31 -7.47 -0.79
C TYR A 31 10.85 -6.09 -0.44
N TRP A 32 9.99 -5.17 0.04
CA TRP A 32 10.40 -3.83 0.45
C TRP A 32 11.34 -3.81 1.67
N ARG A 33 11.18 -4.77 2.58
CA ARG A 33 12.13 -4.97 3.68
C ARG A 33 13.49 -5.45 3.17
N ALA A 34 13.50 -6.35 2.18
CA ALA A 34 14.73 -6.93 1.65
C ALA A 34 15.53 -6.00 0.73
N ASN A 35 14.86 -5.08 0.02
CA ASN A 35 15.50 -4.18 -0.96
C ASN A 35 15.82 -2.78 -0.39
N GLY A 36 15.53 -2.51 0.88
CA GLY A 36 15.77 -1.22 1.54
C GLY A 36 14.68 -0.16 1.34
N THR A 37 13.62 -0.42 0.56
CA THR A 37 12.49 0.51 0.41
C THR A 37 11.82 0.82 1.76
N ALA A 38 11.75 -0.17 2.65
CA ALA A 38 11.19 -0.04 4.00
C ALA A 38 11.94 0.96 4.91
N GLU A 39 13.16 1.37 4.56
CA GLU A 39 13.92 2.37 5.32
C GLU A 39 13.48 3.81 5.02
N ARG A 40 12.85 4.02 3.86
CA ARG A 40 12.40 5.34 3.38
C ARG A 40 10.89 5.53 3.48
N LEU A 41 10.15 4.43 3.52
CA LEU A 41 8.70 4.42 3.57
C LEU A 41 8.19 4.02 4.94
N TYR A 42 7.14 4.69 5.35
CA TYR A 42 6.34 4.39 6.53
C TYR A 42 5.00 3.82 6.09
N ALA A 43 4.44 2.92 6.88
CA ALA A 43 3.16 2.32 6.53
C ALA A 43 2.28 2.07 7.76
N TYR A 44 0.99 1.96 7.51
CA TYR A 44 0.05 1.32 8.42
C TYR A 44 -0.88 0.42 7.60
N THR A 45 -1.54 -0.49 8.31
CA THR A 45 -2.38 -1.51 7.69
C THR A 45 -3.64 -1.73 8.50
N SER A 46 -4.70 -2.18 7.83
CA SER A 46 -5.76 -2.97 8.45
C SER A 46 -6.24 -4.03 7.45
N MET A 47 -7.38 -4.68 7.72
CA MET A 47 -7.76 -5.96 7.12
C MET A 47 -7.62 -6.04 5.60
N TYR A 48 -7.99 -4.99 4.84
CA TYR A 48 -8.00 -5.04 3.36
C TYR A 48 -7.09 -4.01 2.66
N TRP A 49 -6.27 -3.30 3.42
CA TRP A 49 -5.52 -2.14 2.95
C TRP A 49 -4.14 -2.04 3.57
N LEU A 50 -3.19 -1.65 2.73
CA LEU A 50 -1.88 -1.18 3.12
C LEU A 50 -1.78 0.28 2.69
N VAL A 51 -1.48 1.17 3.62
CA VAL A 51 -1.27 2.59 3.32
C VAL A 51 0.18 2.92 3.59
N VAL A 52 0.82 3.59 2.64
CA VAL A 52 2.25 3.87 2.63
C VAL A 52 2.47 5.36 2.43
N SER A 53 3.46 5.93 3.10
CA SER A 53 3.83 7.35 3.02
C SER A 53 5.33 7.55 3.21
N LEU A 54 5.82 8.74 2.85
CA LEU A 54 7.17 9.20 3.19
C LEU A 54 7.28 9.73 4.64
N TYR A 55 6.15 9.86 5.34
CA TYR A 55 6.09 10.48 6.68
C TYR A 55 5.69 9.46 7.75
N GLU A 56 6.36 9.53 8.91
CA GLU A 56 6.06 8.67 10.06
C GLU A 56 4.65 8.91 10.63
N GLN A 57 4.21 10.16 10.63
CA GLN A 57 2.82 10.53 10.88
C GLN A 57 2.08 10.52 9.55
N ILE A 58 1.29 9.47 9.33
CA ILE A 58 0.62 9.24 8.06
C ILE A 58 -0.72 9.98 8.10
N GLU A 59 -0.83 10.99 7.26
CA GLU A 59 -2.11 11.64 6.93
C GLU A 59 -2.70 10.92 5.71
N PRO A 60 -3.75 10.08 5.84
CA PRO A 60 -4.12 9.18 4.75
C PRO A 60 -4.61 9.89 3.48
N HIS A 61 -4.95 11.17 3.55
CA HIS A 61 -5.33 11.95 2.37
C HIS A 61 -4.24 12.90 1.90
N ARG A 62 -2.99 12.73 2.35
CA ARG A 62 -1.86 13.58 1.99
C ARG A 62 -0.59 12.75 1.83
N GLU A 63 -0.01 12.83 0.64
CA GLU A 63 1.22 12.13 0.26
C GLU A 63 1.21 10.68 0.77
N ALA A 64 0.12 9.99 0.43
CA ALA A 64 -0.18 8.64 0.89
C ALA A 64 -0.67 7.79 -0.27
N LEU A 65 -0.05 6.62 -0.43
CA LEU A 65 -0.45 5.57 -1.37
C LEU A 65 -1.29 4.54 -0.62
N HIS A 66 -2.53 4.37 -1.06
CA HIS A 66 -3.44 3.34 -0.58
C HIS A 66 -3.40 2.16 -1.53
N ILE A 67 -3.23 0.96 -0.98
CA ILE A 67 -3.22 -0.29 -1.71
C ILE A 67 -4.37 -1.11 -1.14
N ARG A 68 -5.46 -1.21 -1.88
CA ARG A 68 -6.70 -1.83 -1.41
C ARG A 68 -7.06 -3.04 -2.25
N ARG A 69 -7.50 -4.11 -1.61
CA ARG A 69 -8.08 -5.26 -2.30
C ARG A 69 -9.55 -4.99 -2.59
N GLU A 70 -9.92 -4.99 -3.87
CA GLU A 70 -11.30 -4.84 -4.32
C GLU A 70 -11.83 -6.16 -4.86
N HIS A 71 -12.96 -6.63 -4.32
CA HIS A 71 -13.64 -7.80 -4.86
C HIS A 71 -14.36 -7.45 -6.17
N THR A 72 -14.22 -8.31 -7.18
CA THR A 72 -14.90 -8.15 -8.47
C THR A 72 -15.86 -9.31 -8.71
N ALA A 73 -16.99 -9.04 -9.35
CA ALA A 73 -18.01 -10.05 -9.61
C ALA A 73 -17.56 -11.14 -10.61
N THR A 74 -16.55 -10.85 -11.44
CA THR A 74 -16.13 -11.69 -12.57
C THR A 74 -14.78 -12.39 -12.36
N ASP A 75 -13.85 -11.80 -11.61
CA ASP A 75 -12.43 -12.19 -11.60
C ASP A 75 -11.87 -12.45 -10.18
N GLY A 76 -12.75 -12.55 -9.19
CA GLY A 76 -12.38 -12.72 -7.79
C GLY A 76 -12.01 -11.40 -7.11
N TYR A 77 -10.80 -10.89 -7.38
CA TYR A 77 -10.34 -9.60 -6.85
C TYR A 77 -9.32 -8.88 -7.73
N GLN A 78 -9.23 -7.57 -7.56
CA GLN A 78 -8.21 -6.70 -8.14
C GLN A 78 -7.57 -5.83 -7.05
N TRP A 79 -6.39 -5.31 -7.32
CA TRP A 79 -5.72 -4.33 -6.47
C TRP A 79 -6.00 -2.93 -6.98
N GLU A 80 -6.47 -2.05 -6.11
CA GLU A 80 -6.61 -0.62 -6.37
C GLU A 80 -5.49 0.15 -5.66
N LEU A 81 -4.72 0.90 -6.45
CA LEU A 81 -3.67 1.80 -5.99
C LEU A 81 -4.17 3.22 -6.14
N THR A 82 -4.34 3.90 -5.01
CA THR A 82 -4.88 5.25 -4.93
C THR A 82 -3.87 6.16 -4.25
N TYR A 83 -3.34 7.14 -4.99
CA TYR A 83 -2.37 8.09 -4.48
C TYR A 83 -3.02 9.45 -4.24
N TYR A 84 -2.89 9.94 -3.00
CA TYR A 84 -3.29 11.29 -2.62
C TYR A 84 -2.05 12.15 -2.48
N ALA A 85 -1.91 13.20 -3.29
CA ALA A 85 -0.76 14.11 -3.20
C ALA A 85 -0.99 15.28 -2.23
N ARG A 86 -2.24 15.69 -2.02
CA ARG A 86 -2.59 16.80 -1.12
C ARG A 86 -3.86 16.50 -0.34
N PRO A 87 -3.93 16.94 0.93
CA PRO A 87 -5.18 16.88 1.67
C PRO A 87 -6.20 17.74 0.93
N ASP A 88 -7.44 17.26 0.85
CA ASP A 88 -8.59 17.97 0.26
C ASP A 88 -8.68 18.00 -1.27
N LEU A 89 -7.82 17.27 -1.98
CA LEU A 89 -7.97 17.01 -3.42
C LEU A 89 -8.38 15.56 -3.67
N GLU A 90 -9.03 15.34 -4.81
CA GLU A 90 -9.23 13.99 -5.34
C GLU A 90 -7.87 13.29 -5.54
N ALA A 91 -7.90 11.96 -5.53
CA ALA A 91 -6.70 11.17 -5.76
C ALA A 91 -6.06 11.56 -7.10
N GLU A 92 -4.77 11.87 -7.08
CA GLU A 92 -4.03 12.25 -8.29
C GLU A 92 -3.92 11.06 -9.25
N PHE A 93 -3.76 9.86 -8.68
CA PHE A 93 -3.75 8.63 -9.44
C PHE A 93 -4.62 7.58 -8.79
N VAL A 94 -5.50 6.97 -9.59
CA VAL A 94 -6.17 5.72 -9.29
C VAL A 94 -5.78 4.72 -10.38
N ARG A 95 -5.25 3.57 -9.98
CA ARG A 95 -4.88 2.48 -10.89
C ARG A 95 -5.41 1.17 -10.36
N ARG A 96 -5.87 0.30 -11.26
CA ARG A 96 -6.38 -1.02 -10.92
C ARG A 96 -5.57 -2.07 -11.64
N TYR A 97 -5.22 -3.12 -10.92
CA TYR A 97 -4.38 -4.21 -11.41
C TYR A 97 -4.97 -5.56 -11.05
N PRO A 98 -4.87 -6.57 -11.93
CA PRO A 98 -5.31 -7.91 -11.61
C PRO A 98 -4.45 -8.53 -10.50
N ALA A 99 -5.03 -9.50 -9.79
CA ALA A 99 -4.31 -10.35 -8.85
C ALA A 99 -3.03 -10.94 -9.49
N GLY A 100 -1.99 -11.13 -8.68
CA GLY A 100 -0.69 -11.67 -9.09
C GLY A 100 0.28 -10.66 -9.70
N THR A 101 -0.15 -9.43 -10.00
CA THR A 101 0.71 -8.39 -10.60
C THR A 101 1.12 -7.29 -9.63
N LEU A 102 0.70 -7.35 -8.36
CA LEU A 102 0.84 -6.22 -7.43
C LEU A 102 2.28 -5.71 -7.28
N ARG A 103 3.24 -6.63 -7.09
CA ARG A 103 4.65 -6.26 -6.84
C ARG A 103 5.26 -5.45 -7.98
N GLU A 104 5.21 -5.96 -9.21
CA GLU A 104 5.81 -5.26 -10.37
C GLU A 104 5.16 -3.89 -10.61
N LYS A 105 3.86 -3.79 -10.35
CA LYS A 105 3.08 -2.58 -10.58
C LYS A 105 3.38 -1.54 -9.51
N LEU A 106 3.61 -1.96 -8.26
CA LEU A 106 4.01 -1.08 -7.18
C LEU A 106 5.37 -0.44 -7.43
N ASP A 107 6.38 -1.20 -7.85
CA ASP A 107 7.70 -0.61 -8.14
C ASP A 107 7.62 0.44 -9.24
N THR A 108 6.87 0.14 -10.30
CA THR A 108 6.60 1.10 -11.38
C THR A 108 5.85 2.32 -10.86
N PHE A 109 4.87 2.12 -9.98
CA PHE A 109 4.05 3.20 -9.42
C PHE A 109 4.89 4.12 -8.53
N LEU A 110 5.69 3.57 -7.61
CA LEU A 110 6.59 4.32 -6.73
C LEU A 110 7.58 5.15 -7.55
N HIS A 111 8.16 4.56 -8.60
CA HIS A 111 9.03 5.30 -9.52
C HIS A 111 8.33 6.50 -10.18
N ASN A 112 7.09 6.32 -10.63
CA ASN A 112 6.31 7.38 -11.28
C ASN A 112 5.99 8.55 -10.34
N ILE A 113 5.71 8.26 -9.06
CA ILE A 113 5.47 9.29 -8.04
C ILE A 113 6.76 9.77 -7.35
N ARG A 114 7.93 9.29 -7.82
CA ARG A 114 9.28 9.65 -7.34
C ARG A 114 9.55 9.31 -5.87
N TRP A 115 9.04 8.18 -5.40
CA TRP A 115 9.30 7.65 -4.07
C TRP A 115 10.46 6.64 -4.08
#